data_AF-A0A6F8YGG1-F1
#
_entry.id   AF-A0A6F8YGG1-F1
#
_cell.length_a   1.000
_cell.length_b   1.000
_cell.length_c   1.000
_cell.angle_alpha   90.00
_cell.angle_beta   90.00
_cell.angle_gamma   90.00
#
_symmetry.space_group_name_H-M   'P 1'
#
loop_
_entity.id
_entity.type
_entity.pdbx_description
1 polymer ?
#
loop_
_entity_poly.entity_id
_entity_poly.type
_entity_poly.pdbx_seq_one_letter_code
_entity_poly.pdbx_strand_id
1 'polypeptide(L)'
;MSRWWTEAVAAFGDVVPLPLAALGLLLLATLVGAAWYWWPRWVPRRLPRLRMPRVRLRRPRLRWPFRRRRREAQEPVPPAVEPHDDEGIPDLPVAAFVSLADRLASEGRYAEAVRERLRAMVRELIERQVVEHRPGWTVSELAGAAAQARPVVDAPLSAAGGVFSEVWYGQRQAGAQHDERMRELADQMHRALS
;
A
#
# COMPACT_ATOMS: atom_id res chain seq x y z
N MET A 1 19.77 3.12 -20.19
CA MET A 1 20.39 3.52 -18.90
C MET A 1 21.15 4.82 -19.14
N SER A 2 20.70 5.89 -18.48
CA SER A 2 20.94 7.29 -18.83
C SER A 2 22.38 7.76 -18.53
N ARG A 3 23.12 8.18 -19.58
CA ARG A 3 24.43 8.84 -19.49
C ARG A 3 24.46 10.07 -18.58
N TRP A 4 23.31 10.70 -18.39
CA TRP A 4 23.10 11.83 -17.49
C TRP A 4 23.34 11.48 -16.00
N TRP A 5 23.10 10.23 -15.59
CA TRP A 5 23.30 9.78 -14.21
C TRP A 5 24.79 9.69 -13.84
N THR A 6 25.63 9.22 -14.77
CA THR A 6 27.07 9.12 -14.54
C THR A 6 27.75 10.48 -14.51
N GLU A 7 27.29 11.45 -15.29
CA GLU A 7 27.82 12.82 -15.30
C GLU A 7 27.49 13.57 -14.00
N ALA A 8 26.28 13.39 -13.47
CA ALA A 8 25.86 14.01 -12.20
C ALA A 8 26.61 13.42 -10.98
N VAL A 9 26.93 12.13 -10.99
CA VAL A 9 27.69 11.47 -9.92
C VAL A 9 29.18 11.81 -9.99
N ALA A 10 29.75 11.90 -11.20
CA ALA A 10 31.15 12.30 -11.38
C ALA A 10 31.41 13.75 -10.94
N ALA A 11 30.46 14.67 -11.20
CA ALA A 11 30.56 16.06 -10.77
C ALA A 11 30.44 16.23 -9.23
N PHE A 12 29.77 15.30 -8.54
CA PHE A 12 29.65 15.32 -7.06
C PHE A 12 30.90 14.78 -6.35
N GLY A 13 31.68 13.91 -7.03
CA GLY A 13 32.89 13.29 -6.48
C GLY A 13 34.08 14.24 -6.36
N ASP A 14 34.17 15.27 -7.20
CA ASP A 14 35.29 16.24 -7.20
C ASP A 14 35.11 17.42 -6.24
N VAL A 15 33.89 17.66 -5.76
CA VAL A 15 33.56 18.86 -4.96
C VAL A 15 33.49 18.57 -3.46
N VAL A 16 33.29 17.31 -3.05
CA VAL A 16 33.19 16.93 -1.64
C VAL A 16 34.40 16.07 -1.25
N PRO A 17 35.43 16.65 -0.62
CA PRO A 17 36.51 15.87 -0.03
C PRO A 17 35.92 14.78 0.88
N LEU A 18 36.38 13.54 0.72
CA LEU A 18 36.02 12.38 1.55
C LEU A 18 35.88 12.68 3.07
N PRO A 19 36.74 13.50 3.71
CA PRO A 19 36.56 13.85 5.13
C PRO A 19 35.31 14.70 5.41
N LEU A 20 34.86 15.57 4.50
CA LEU A 20 33.66 16.39 4.70
C LEU A 20 32.38 15.56 4.57
N ALA A 21 32.35 14.59 3.67
CA ALA A 21 31.24 13.63 3.57
C ALA A 21 31.09 12.81 4.87
N ALA A 22 32.22 12.35 5.42
CA ALA A 22 32.24 11.61 6.69
C ALA A 22 31.76 12.48 7.88
N LEU A 23 32.19 13.74 7.94
CA LEU A 23 31.73 14.69 8.97
C LEU A 23 30.24 15.00 8.84
N GLY A 24 29.73 15.17 7.61
CA GLY A 24 28.29 15.38 7.36
C GLY A 24 27.45 14.19 7.83
N LEU A 25 27.89 12.96 7.55
CA LEU A 25 27.22 11.74 8.00
C LEU A 25 27.24 11.59 9.53
N LEU A 26 28.37 11.88 10.18
CA LEU A 26 28.48 11.87 11.64
C LEU A 26 27.58 12.93 12.30
N LEU A 27 27.50 14.12 11.71
CA LEU A 27 26.65 15.21 12.19
C LEU A 27 25.16 14.86 12.04
N LEU A 28 24.77 14.26 10.91
CA LEU A 28 23.41 13.78 10.72
C LEU A 28 23.04 12.67 11.72
N ALA A 29 23.91 11.68 11.90
CA ALA A 29 23.70 10.57 12.83
C ALA A 29 23.57 11.06 14.28
N THR A 30 24.38 12.03 14.69
CA THR A 30 24.32 12.63 16.03
C THR A 30 23.07 13.47 16.24
N LEU A 31 22.62 14.24 15.24
CA LEU A 31 21.36 14.99 15.32
C LEU A 31 20.15 14.06 15.44
N VAL A 32 20.12 12.97 14.67
CA VAL A 32 19.04 11.98 14.72
C VAL A 32 19.02 11.27 16.07
N GLY A 33 20.18 10.84 16.57
CA GLY A 33 20.29 10.23 17.91
C GLY A 33 19.87 11.18 19.03
N ALA A 34 20.26 12.45 18.95
CA ALA A 34 19.86 13.48 19.90
C ALA A 34 18.34 13.74 19.86
N ALA A 35 17.76 13.84 18.66
CA ALA A 35 16.32 14.01 18.47
C ALA A 35 15.53 12.81 19.03
N TRP A 36 16.03 11.59 18.84
CA TRP A 36 15.41 10.37 19.36
C TRP A 36 15.52 10.29 20.90
N TYR A 37 16.68 10.65 21.46
CA TYR A 37 16.91 10.65 22.90
C TYR A 37 16.14 11.76 23.66
N TRP A 38 15.82 12.88 23.00
CA TRP A 38 15.08 13.99 23.59
C TRP A 38 13.54 13.82 23.54
N TRP A 39 13.04 12.72 22.97
CA TRP A 39 11.61 12.48 22.69
C TRP A 39 10.84 11.70 23.80
N PRO A 40 10.85 12.08 25.10
CA PRO A 40 9.56 11.94 25.82
C PRO A 40 9.37 12.92 27.00
N ARG A 41 9.35 14.25 26.78
CA ARG A 41 9.04 15.19 27.90
C ARG A 41 8.04 16.31 27.61
N TRP A 42 7.69 16.59 26.35
CA TRP A 42 6.88 17.75 26.00
C TRP A 42 5.66 17.47 25.09
N VAL A 43 5.26 16.20 24.93
CA VAL A 43 3.99 15.85 24.27
C VAL A 43 2.91 15.63 25.34
N PRO A 44 2.07 16.63 25.66
CA PRO A 44 0.96 16.45 26.58
C PRO A 44 -0.08 15.50 25.95
N ARG A 45 -0.19 14.29 26.48
CA ARG A 45 -1.21 13.28 26.08
C ARG A 45 -2.65 13.64 26.51
N ARG A 46 -2.94 14.89 26.89
CA ARG A 46 -4.28 15.35 27.26
C ARG A 46 -4.55 16.75 26.67
N LEU A 47 -5.12 16.78 25.47
CA LEU A 47 -5.73 18.00 24.94
C LEU A 47 -6.99 18.32 25.79
N PRO A 48 -7.10 19.52 26.39
CA PRO A 48 -8.30 19.90 27.14
C PRO A 48 -9.47 20.06 26.16
N ARG A 49 -10.59 19.41 26.47
CA ARG A 49 -11.83 19.50 25.68
C ARG A 49 -12.35 20.93 25.73
N LEU A 50 -12.05 21.74 24.71
CA LEU A 50 -12.69 23.05 24.52
C LEU A 50 -14.19 22.85 24.30
N ARG A 51 -14.97 23.21 25.32
CA ARG A 51 -16.43 23.18 25.32
C ARG A 51 -16.92 24.43 24.58
N MET A 52 -17.05 24.35 23.26
CA MET A 52 -17.61 25.45 22.46
C MET A 52 -19.10 25.65 22.81
N PRO A 53 -19.56 26.88 23.07
CA PRO A 53 -20.97 27.15 23.32
C PRO A 53 -21.77 26.97 22.03
N ARG A 54 -22.87 26.22 22.11
CA ARG A 54 -23.78 25.95 20.99
C ARG A 54 -24.52 27.22 20.59
N VAL A 55 -23.99 27.96 19.62
CA VAL A 55 -24.74 29.04 18.96
C VAL A 55 -25.79 28.40 18.03
N ARG A 56 -27.07 28.47 18.44
CA ARG A 56 -28.19 28.04 17.60
C ARG A 56 -28.47 29.10 16.53
N LEU A 57 -27.81 28.98 15.38
CA LEU A 57 -28.19 29.75 14.20
C LEU A 57 -29.46 29.15 13.59
N ARG A 58 -30.61 29.80 13.80
CA ARG A 58 -31.85 29.53 13.05
C ARG A 58 -31.61 29.89 11.58
N ARG A 59 -31.40 28.89 10.72
CA ARG A 59 -31.38 29.08 9.26
C ARG A 59 -32.81 29.09 8.71
N PRO A 60 -33.16 30.02 7.81
CA PRO A 60 -34.48 30.05 7.19
C PRO A 60 -34.61 28.91 6.17
N ARG A 61 -35.82 28.37 6.04
CA ARG A 61 -36.15 27.24 5.17
C ARG A 61 -36.22 27.72 3.71
N LEU A 62 -35.14 27.57 2.95
CA LEU A 62 -35.19 27.66 1.50
C LEU A 62 -35.59 26.27 0.94
N ARG A 63 -36.82 26.17 0.44
CA ARG A 63 -37.31 24.99 -0.30
C ARG A 63 -36.59 24.95 -1.66
N TRP A 64 -35.69 23.99 -1.83
CA TRP A 64 -35.16 23.58 -3.13
C TRP A 64 -35.63 22.16 -3.43
N PRO A 65 -36.31 21.90 -4.55
CA PRO A 65 -36.70 20.56 -4.95
C PRO A 65 -35.68 20.04 -5.95
N PHE A 66 -34.64 19.33 -5.51
CA PHE A 66 -33.81 18.56 -6.44
C PHE A 66 -33.41 17.20 -5.86
N ARG A 67 -34.01 16.17 -6.47
CA ARG A 67 -33.52 14.81 -6.70
C ARG A 67 -32.92 14.08 -5.50
N ARG A 68 -33.74 13.19 -4.92
CA ARG A 68 -33.30 11.99 -4.20
C ARG A 68 -32.33 11.19 -5.07
N ARG A 69 -31.03 11.42 -4.95
CA ARG A 69 -30.08 10.30 -4.95
C ARG A 69 -30.00 9.84 -3.51
N ARG A 70 -30.61 8.68 -3.27
CA ARG A 70 -30.59 7.97 -2.01
C ARG A 70 -29.13 7.86 -1.62
N ARG A 71 -28.74 8.65 -0.62
CA ARG A 71 -27.47 8.58 0.09
C ARG A 71 -27.53 7.23 0.79
N GLU A 72 -27.13 6.18 0.10
CA GLU A 72 -26.83 4.92 0.74
C GLU A 72 -25.78 5.21 1.79
N ALA A 73 -26.08 4.71 2.98
CA ALA A 73 -25.43 5.06 4.21
C ALA A 73 -23.93 4.98 4.02
N GLN A 74 -23.26 6.05 4.45
CA GLN A 74 -21.84 6.05 4.68
C GLN A 74 -21.61 4.99 5.77
N GLU A 75 -21.32 3.75 5.34
CA GLU A 75 -20.79 2.72 6.20
C GLU A 75 -19.58 3.32 6.91
N PRO A 76 -19.42 3.08 8.23
CA PRO A 76 -18.34 3.70 8.99
C PRO A 76 -17.03 3.38 8.29
N VAL A 77 -16.37 4.43 7.80
CA VAL A 77 -15.04 4.36 7.20
C VAL A 77 -14.15 3.67 8.22
N PRO A 78 -13.65 2.45 7.96
CA PRO A 78 -12.63 1.87 8.82
C PRO A 78 -11.48 2.89 8.86
N PRO A 79 -10.87 3.13 10.03
CA PRO A 79 -9.78 4.09 10.14
C PRO A 79 -8.75 3.77 9.05
N ALA A 80 -8.20 4.83 8.44
CA ALA A 80 -7.13 4.73 7.46
C ALA A 80 -6.13 3.68 7.95
N VAL A 81 -6.05 2.58 7.20
CA VAL A 81 -5.14 1.48 7.52
C VAL A 81 -3.74 2.07 7.40
N GLU A 82 -3.18 2.47 8.54
CA GLU A 82 -1.73 2.68 8.63
C GLU A 82 -1.07 1.41 8.07
N PRO A 83 0.05 1.50 7.34
CA PRO A 83 0.78 0.32 6.94
C PRO A 83 1.20 -0.41 8.22
N HIS A 84 0.41 -1.39 8.64
CA HIS A 84 0.76 -2.28 9.71
C HIS A 84 1.69 -3.30 9.10
N ASP A 85 2.92 -3.30 9.58
CA ASP A 85 3.93 -4.33 9.39
C ASP A 85 3.59 -5.59 10.24
N ASP A 86 2.30 -5.88 10.46
CA ASP A 86 1.81 -7.03 11.22
C ASP A 86 1.38 -8.16 10.24
N GLU A 87 2.39 -8.85 9.70
CA GLU A 87 2.55 -10.31 9.58
C GLU A 87 1.48 -11.23 8.94
N GLY A 88 0.39 -10.73 8.34
CA GLY A 88 -0.57 -11.59 7.63
C GLY A 88 -1.53 -10.89 6.66
N ILE A 89 -2.13 -11.66 5.74
CA ILE A 89 -3.24 -11.16 4.91
C ILE A 89 -4.47 -11.05 5.79
N PRO A 90 -5.09 -9.87 5.93
CA PRO A 90 -6.30 -9.69 6.73
C PRO A 90 -7.39 -10.69 6.32
N ASP A 91 -8.17 -11.18 7.28
CA ASP A 91 -9.34 -12.03 7.02
C ASP A 91 -10.49 -11.20 6.44
N LEU A 92 -10.33 -10.77 5.20
CA LEU A 92 -11.29 -10.00 4.41
C LEU A 92 -11.66 -10.80 3.16
N PRO A 93 -12.89 -10.67 2.64
CA PRO A 93 -13.28 -11.34 1.42
C PRO A 93 -12.49 -10.80 0.22
N VAL A 94 -12.25 -11.63 -0.81
CA VAL A 94 -11.56 -11.24 -2.07
C VAL A 94 -12.10 -9.92 -2.64
N ALA A 95 -13.43 -9.76 -2.65
CA ALA A 95 -14.08 -8.56 -3.18
C ALA A 95 -13.68 -7.25 -2.46
N ALA A 96 -13.33 -7.32 -1.17
CA ALA A 96 -12.87 -6.15 -0.41
C ALA A 96 -11.49 -5.69 -0.89
N PHE A 97 -10.57 -6.64 -1.14
CA PHE A 97 -9.24 -6.34 -1.68
C PHE A 97 -9.34 -5.77 -3.10
N VAL A 98 -10.19 -6.36 -3.96
CA VAL A 98 -10.42 -5.85 -5.33
C VAL A 98 -10.99 -4.43 -5.29
N SER A 99 -12.01 -4.19 -4.46
CA SER A 99 -12.62 -2.86 -4.31
C SER A 99 -11.63 -1.82 -3.80
N LEU A 100 -10.74 -2.19 -2.88
CA LEU A 100 -9.68 -1.31 -2.39
C LEU A 100 -8.65 -1.02 -3.49
N ALA A 101 -8.22 -2.04 -4.23
CA ALA A 101 -7.30 -1.88 -5.35
C ALA A 101 -7.87 -0.93 -6.43
N ASP A 102 -9.15 -1.06 -6.75
CA ASP A 102 -9.81 -0.20 -7.73
C ASP A 102 -9.86 1.27 -7.28
N ARG A 103 -10.14 1.52 -5.99
CA ARG A 103 -10.06 2.88 -5.44
C ARG A 103 -8.64 3.44 -5.53
N LEU A 104 -7.64 2.66 -5.12
CA LEU A 104 -6.23 3.08 -5.17
C LEU A 104 -5.78 3.40 -6.59
N ALA A 105 -6.14 2.56 -7.57
CA ALA A 105 -5.85 2.80 -8.99
C ALA A 105 -6.52 4.09 -9.49
N SER A 106 -7.77 4.36 -9.08
CA SER A 106 -8.47 5.60 -9.44
C SER A 106 -7.83 6.87 -8.85
N GLU A 107 -7.09 6.74 -7.75
CA GLU A 107 -6.30 7.81 -7.12
C GLU A 107 -4.88 7.93 -7.73
N GLY A 108 -4.53 7.11 -8.73
CA GLY A 108 -3.19 7.03 -9.30
C GLY A 108 -2.17 6.31 -8.42
N ARG A 109 -2.62 5.67 -7.33
CA ARG A 109 -1.80 4.93 -6.35
C ARG A 109 -1.61 3.49 -6.81
N TYR A 110 -0.99 3.34 -7.98
CA TYR A 110 -0.86 2.05 -8.66
C TYR A 110 -0.02 1.04 -7.88
N ALA A 111 0.96 1.51 -7.09
CA ALA A 111 1.82 0.61 -6.35
C ALA A 111 1.07 -0.11 -5.22
N GLU A 112 0.26 0.63 -4.47
CA GLU A 112 -0.64 0.04 -3.49
C GLU A 112 -1.75 -0.79 -4.16
N ALA A 113 -2.28 -0.36 -5.32
CA ALA A 113 -3.29 -1.12 -6.05
C ALA A 113 -2.78 -2.52 -6.45
N VAL A 114 -1.55 -2.60 -6.99
CA VAL A 114 -0.88 -3.86 -7.33
C VAL A 114 -0.74 -4.76 -6.10
N ARG A 115 -0.32 -4.21 -4.95
CA ARG A 115 -0.23 -4.97 -3.69
C ARG A 115 -1.59 -5.56 -3.28
N GLU A 116 -2.65 -4.76 -3.30
CA GLU A 116 -3.98 -5.23 -2.89
C GLU A 116 -4.56 -6.26 -3.88
N ARG A 117 -4.26 -6.17 -5.18
CA ARG A 117 -4.62 -7.22 -6.16
C ARG A 117 -3.90 -8.53 -5.89
N LEU A 118 -2.60 -8.47 -5.58
CA LEU A 118 -1.85 -9.68 -5.23
C LEU A 118 -2.44 -10.32 -3.95
N ARG A 119 -2.78 -9.50 -2.94
CA ARG A 119 -3.49 -9.99 -1.75
C ARG A 119 -4.84 -10.63 -2.08
N ALA A 120 -5.60 -10.06 -3.02
CA ALA A 120 -6.85 -10.65 -3.50
C ALA A 120 -6.64 -12.04 -4.13
N MET A 121 -5.62 -12.18 -4.98
CA MET A 121 -5.28 -13.46 -5.62
C MET A 121 -4.90 -14.52 -4.58
N VAL A 122 -4.05 -14.14 -3.61
CA VAL A 122 -3.66 -15.04 -2.52
C VAL A 122 -4.87 -15.43 -1.67
N ARG A 123 -5.76 -14.48 -1.37
CA ARG A 123 -6.99 -14.76 -0.62
C ARG A 123 -7.89 -15.74 -1.35
N GLU A 124 -8.01 -15.65 -2.68
CA GLU A 124 -8.79 -16.61 -3.47
C GLU A 124 -8.23 -18.04 -3.38
N LEU A 125 -6.90 -18.19 -3.40
CA LEU A 125 -6.26 -19.50 -3.21
C LEU A 125 -6.55 -20.11 -1.84
N ILE A 126 -6.59 -19.28 -0.80
CA ILE A 126 -6.96 -19.68 0.57
C ILE A 126 -8.44 -20.07 0.64
N GLU A 127 -9.35 -19.24 0.12
CA GLU A 127 -10.79 -19.49 0.14
C GLU A 127 -11.16 -20.78 -0.61
N ARG A 128 -10.43 -21.10 -1.67
CA ARG A 128 -10.59 -22.34 -2.45
C ARG A 128 -9.82 -23.54 -1.88
N GLN A 129 -9.19 -23.39 -0.72
CA GLN A 129 -8.39 -24.42 -0.07
C GLN A 129 -7.27 -25.01 -0.93
N VAL A 130 -6.75 -24.24 -1.90
CA VAL A 130 -5.53 -24.62 -2.66
C VAL A 130 -4.32 -24.53 -1.73
N VAL A 131 -4.38 -23.62 -0.77
CA VAL A 131 -3.33 -23.37 0.22
C VAL A 131 -3.96 -23.24 1.60
N GLU A 132 -3.29 -23.78 2.63
CA GLU A 132 -3.69 -23.56 4.01
C GLU A 132 -3.38 -22.13 4.46
N HIS A 133 -4.32 -21.49 5.14
CA HIS A 133 -4.07 -20.21 5.80
C HIS A 133 -3.18 -20.43 7.03
N ARG A 134 -1.89 -20.10 6.92
CA ARG A 134 -0.96 -20.09 8.05
C ARG A 134 -0.43 -18.67 8.29
N PRO A 135 -0.57 -18.12 9.50
CA PRO A 135 0.07 -16.87 9.88
C PRO A 135 1.59 -16.94 9.69
N GLY A 136 2.20 -15.87 9.18
CA GLY A 136 3.65 -15.80 8.98
C GLY A 136 4.16 -16.36 7.64
N TRP A 137 3.29 -16.78 6.72
CA TRP A 137 3.73 -17.14 5.37
C TRP A 137 4.18 -15.91 4.59
N THR A 138 5.37 -16.00 4.01
CA THR A 138 5.79 -15.06 2.99
C THR A 138 5.01 -15.30 1.69
N VAL A 139 4.87 -14.26 0.86
CA VAL A 139 4.19 -14.36 -0.44
C VAL A 139 4.83 -15.44 -1.34
N SER A 140 6.16 -15.58 -1.27
CA SER A 140 6.91 -16.57 -2.07
C SER A 140 6.66 -18.00 -1.63
N GLU A 141 6.62 -18.26 -0.32
CA GLU A 141 6.27 -19.59 0.21
C GLU A 141 4.84 -19.97 -0.16
N LEU A 142 3.92 -19.01 -0.12
CA LEU A 142 2.55 -19.22 -0.55
C LEU A 142 2.45 -19.57 -2.04
N ALA A 143 3.18 -18.84 -2.88
CA ALA A 143 3.21 -19.10 -4.31
C ALA A 143 3.77 -20.51 -4.61
N GLY A 144 4.85 -20.90 -3.93
CA GLY A 144 5.43 -22.24 -4.06
C GLY A 144 4.50 -23.36 -3.61
N ALA A 145 3.74 -23.16 -2.53
CA ALA A 145 2.73 -24.12 -2.08
C ALA A 145 1.54 -24.21 -3.04
N ALA A 146 1.05 -23.06 -3.55
CA ALA A 146 -0.03 -23.00 -4.51
C ALA A 146 0.34 -23.71 -5.83
N ALA A 147 1.56 -23.52 -6.32
CA ALA A 147 2.07 -24.17 -7.52
C ALA A 147 2.15 -25.71 -7.36
N GLN A 148 2.54 -26.20 -6.18
CA GLN A 148 2.56 -27.63 -5.90
C GLN A 148 1.14 -28.23 -5.83
N ALA A 149 0.20 -27.53 -5.18
CA ALA A 149 -1.18 -28.00 -5.05
C ALA A 149 -1.97 -27.90 -6.36
N ARG A 150 -1.76 -26.84 -7.15
CA ARG A 150 -2.34 -26.64 -8.48
C ARG A 150 -1.31 -26.05 -9.44
N PRO A 151 -0.63 -26.89 -10.26
CA PRO A 151 0.38 -26.41 -11.21
C PRO A 151 -0.15 -25.37 -12.22
N VAL A 152 -1.43 -25.42 -12.55
CA VAL A 152 -2.06 -24.49 -13.51
C VAL A 152 -2.09 -23.04 -13.01
N VAL A 153 -2.00 -22.79 -11.69
CA VAL A 153 -1.97 -21.42 -11.15
C VAL A 153 -0.57 -20.82 -11.06
N ASP A 154 0.48 -21.61 -11.28
CA ASP A 154 1.87 -21.17 -11.15
C ASP A 154 2.19 -20.01 -12.10
N ALA A 155 1.93 -20.18 -13.40
CA ALA A 155 2.23 -19.16 -14.40
C ALA A 155 1.59 -17.78 -14.09
N PRO A 156 0.27 -17.65 -13.83
CA PRO A 156 -0.33 -16.36 -13.51
C PRO A 156 0.13 -15.80 -12.16
N LEU A 157 0.32 -16.65 -11.14
CA LEU A 157 0.74 -16.22 -9.81
C LEU A 157 2.20 -15.74 -9.79
N SER A 158 3.10 -16.48 -10.44
CA SER A 158 4.52 -16.12 -10.59
C SER A 158 4.68 -14.83 -11.40
N ALA A 159 3.89 -14.64 -12.47
CA ALA A 159 3.89 -13.38 -13.22
C ALA A 159 3.39 -12.20 -12.35
N ALA A 160 2.38 -12.41 -11.50
CA ALA A 160 1.87 -11.38 -10.60
C ALA A 160 2.91 -10.99 -9.53
N GLY A 161 3.61 -11.98 -8.97
CA GLY A 161 4.75 -11.76 -8.08
C GLY A 161 5.89 -10.97 -8.73
N GLY A 162 6.14 -11.20 -10.03
CA GLY A 162 7.08 -10.42 -10.83
C GLY A 162 6.67 -8.94 -10.95
N VAL A 163 5.41 -8.66 -11.29
CA VAL A 163 4.88 -7.27 -11.38
C VAL A 163 4.98 -6.56 -10.03
N PHE A 164 4.61 -7.23 -8.95
CA PHE A 164 4.74 -6.70 -7.60
C PHE A 164 6.20 -6.37 -7.25
N SER A 165 7.12 -7.30 -7.52
CA SER A 165 8.55 -7.12 -7.23
C SER A 165 9.14 -5.95 -8.04
N GLU A 166 8.75 -5.83 -9.29
CA GLU A 166 9.11 -4.71 -10.16
C GLU A 166 8.65 -3.36 -9.60
N VAL A 167 7.44 -3.31 -9.04
CA VAL A 167 6.83 -2.09 -8.53
C VAL A 167 7.36 -1.69 -7.15
N TRP A 168 7.62 -2.66 -6.27
CA TRP A 168 8.08 -2.38 -4.89
C TRP A 168 9.57 -2.38 -4.68
N TYR A 169 10.30 -3.18 -5.43
CA TYR A 169 11.75 -3.27 -5.29
C TYR A 169 12.49 -2.74 -6.52
N GLY A 170 11.84 -2.71 -7.68
CA GLY A 170 12.37 -2.01 -8.84
C GLY A 170 12.23 -0.51 -8.64
N GLN A 171 13.29 0.26 -8.94
CA GLN A 171 13.25 1.73 -8.94
C GLN A 171 12.42 2.31 -10.10
N ARG A 172 11.31 1.65 -10.48
CA ARG A 172 10.40 2.04 -11.55
C ARG A 172 9.12 2.59 -10.95
N GLN A 173 8.60 3.66 -11.53
CA GLN A 173 7.35 4.25 -11.10
C GLN A 173 6.18 3.35 -11.52
N ALA A 174 5.34 2.96 -10.56
CA ALA A 174 4.12 2.22 -10.84
C ALA A 174 3.16 3.04 -11.72
N GLY A 175 2.47 2.35 -12.64
CA GLY A 175 1.58 2.98 -13.61
C GLY A 175 0.41 2.08 -13.99
N ALA A 176 -0.56 2.63 -14.71
CA ALA A 176 -1.81 1.95 -15.10
C ALA A 176 -1.60 0.59 -15.77
N GLN A 177 -0.56 0.45 -16.59
CA GLN A 177 -0.20 -0.81 -17.24
C GLN A 177 0.06 -1.95 -16.23
N HIS A 178 0.63 -1.65 -15.06
CA HIS A 178 0.87 -2.66 -14.02
C HIS A 178 -0.46 -3.10 -13.37
N ASP A 179 -1.39 -2.17 -13.15
CA ASP A 179 -2.73 -2.48 -12.63
C ASP A 179 -3.53 -3.33 -13.62
N GLU A 180 -3.55 -2.95 -14.90
CA GLU A 180 -4.17 -3.70 -15.98
C GLU A 180 -3.60 -5.12 -16.07
N ARG A 181 -2.27 -5.25 -16.05
CA ARG A 181 -1.61 -6.55 -16.08
C ARG A 181 -1.99 -7.42 -14.88
N MET A 182 -2.07 -6.84 -13.68
CA MET A 182 -2.50 -7.58 -12.49
C MET A 182 -3.94 -8.06 -12.59
N ARG A 183 -4.86 -7.28 -13.22
CA ARG A 183 -6.25 -7.71 -13.47
C ARG A 183 -6.28 -8.91 -14.41
N GLU A 184 -5.55 -8.86 -15.51
CA GLU A 184 -5.48 -9.99 -16.47
C GLU A 184 -4.98 -11.28 -15.81
N LEU A 185 -3.97 -11.17 -14.96
CA LEU A 185 -3.38 -12.30 -14.25
C LEU A 185 -4.34 -12.87 -13.20
N ALA A 186 -5.05 -12.00 -12.47
CA ALA A 186 -6.11 -12.43 -11.56
C ALA A 186 -7.23 -13.16 -12.30
N ASP A 187 -7.69 -12.65 -13.45
CA ASP A 187 -8.73 -13.28 -14.27
C ASP A 187 -8.27 -14.63 -14.86
N GLN A 188 -7.00 -14.75 -15.25
CA GLN A 188 -6.42 -16.02 -15.68
C GLN A 188 -6.41 -17.05 -14.54
N MET A 189 -5.99 -16.64 -13.34
CA MET A 189 -5.96 -17.50 -12.17
C MET A 189 -7.39 -17.91 -11.74
N HIS A 190 -8.33 -16.97 -11.72
CA HIS A 190 -9.73 -17.23 -11.39
C HIS A 190 -10.34 -18.30 -12.32
N ARG A 191 -10.13 -18.16 -13.63
CA ARG A 191 -10.57 -19.15 -14.64
C ARG A 191 -9.85 -20.49 -14.52
N ALA A 192 -8.60 -20.48 -14.09
CA ALA A 192 -7.89 -21.73 -13.84
C ALA A 192 -8.47 -22.46 -12.62
N LEU A 193 -8.99 -21.72 -11.63
CA LEU A 193 -9.51 -22.25 -10.38
C LEU A 193 -11.00 -22.64 -10.43
N SER A 194 -11.79 -22.03 -11.30
CA SER A 194 -13.20 -22.40 -11.60
C SER A 194 -13.30 -23.80 -12.19
#